data_AF-A0A1G4W3Q8-F1
#
_entry.id   AF-A0A1G4W3Q8-F1
#
_cell.length_a   1.000
_cell.length_b   1.000
_cell.length_c   1.000
_cell.angle_alpha   90.00
_cell.angle_beta   90.00
_cell.angle_gamma   90.00
#
_symmetry.space_group_name_H-M   'P 1'
#
loop_
_entity.id
_entity.type
_entity.pdbx_description
1 polymer ?
#
loop_
_entity_poly.entity_id
_entity_poly.type
_entity_poly.pdbx_seq_one_letter_code
_entity_poly.pdbx_strand_id
1 'polypeptide(L)'
;MDFQKVAESLGAMTCVVSVEKIGEDDYGKVCIVAGNKAYVDSIEHPMGGVEMLTKKFVPGQEYTAYLTKDLNFEDACYRAAVKKKVIHSYAHPDRFEVWFNMVFMPLMYEDGDTCYCTYTMEINFEPDAETMSNVSSDIAGQVLNTCIKLRGADDLRYVMKDVIKDIRAICSAESCKVMLLDTIKRQCDLLCEDIDPNAPLLPMQEYIDNDEDMYGLALSWEKTISGSNCVIANDKHSFDVIKERNPRWYKSLKSAAVENIVLFPLKARGEILGYIWAVNFDPEKAPKIKEALELTTFILGSEIGNYLLLDRLKILSSIDMLTGVLNRNEMNNLVDSLCTGKRAKGKSVGVAFADLNGLKTVNDEEGHEAGDALLKRASAALRSVFGDDEIFRAGGDEFSIIVTDTTEEELAKKVEQLRENSKEYDKVSFAIGFSVEANAKNVRKALRKADENMYEDKRIFYENHPDKVRRTTNKDDFAFQVEGKGKKGKKTDA
;
A
#
# COMPACT_ATOMS: atom_id res chain seq x y z
N MET A 1 15.72 -22.19 -45.32
CA MET A 1 14.85 -23.16 -44.59
C MET A 1 13.40 -22.87 -44.95
N ASP A 2 12.52 -23.86 -45.04
CA ASP A 2 11.08 -23.62 -45.25
C ASP A 2 10.40 -23.38 -43.90
N PHE A 3 10.29 -22.11 -43.50
CA PHE A 3 9.77 -21.74 -42.18
C PHE A 3 8.27 -22.02 -42.02
N GLN A 4 7.50 -21.96 -43.10
CA GLN A 4 6.08 -22.26 -43.06
C GLN A 4 5.86 -23.74 -42.74
N LYS A 5 6.62 -24.62 -43.41
CA LYS A 5 6.58 -26.06 -43.12
C LYS A 5 7.03 -26.40 -41.69
N VAL A 6 7.99 -25.64 -41.14
CA VAL A 6 8.42 -25.80 -39.73
C VAL A 6 7.27 -25.46 -38.79
N ALA A 7 6.63 -24.30 -38.95
CA ALA A 7 5.50 -23.90 -38.12
C ALA A 7 4.32 -24.90 -38.23
N GLU A 8 3.97 -25.32 -39.45
CA GLU A 8 2.89 -26.29 -39.70
C GLU A 8 3.16 -27.69 -39.15
N SER A 9 4.43 -28.05 -38.91
CA SER A 9 4.79 -29.33 -38.30
C SER A 9 4.47 -29.41 -36.80
N LEU A 10 4.16 -28.27 -36.17
CA LEU A 10 3.84 -28.16 -34.75
C LEU A 10 2.33 -27.93 -34.58
N GLY A 11 1.70 -28.75 -33.73
CA GLY A 11 0.24 -28.75 -33.54
C GLY A 11 -0.28 -27.64 -32.61
N ALA A 12 0.54 -27.13 -31.70
CA ALA A 12 0.22 -25.99 -30.85
C ALA A 12 0.29 -24.66 -31.64
N MET A 13 -0.21 -23.54 -31.11
CA MET A 13 -0.09 -22.25 -31.79
C MET A 13 1.38 -21.86 -31.90
N THR A 14 1.95 -21.91 -33.10
CA THR A 14 3.39 -21.69 -33.30
C THR A 14 3.67 -20.77 -34.47
N CYS A 15 4.63 -19.86 -34.27
CA CYS A 15 5.27 -19.10 -35.32
C CYS A 15 6.80 -19.30 -35.33
N VAL A 16 7.44 -18.93 -36.43
CA VAL A 16 8.89 -18.80 -36.53
C VAL A 16 9.23 -17.32 -36.43
N VAL A 17 10.13 -16.99 -35.51
CA VAL A 17 10.63 -15.65 -35.27
C VAL A 17 12.06 -15.57 -35.79
N SER A 18 12.37 -14.48 -36.50
CA SER A 18 13.74 -14.10 -36.86
C SER A 18 14.23 -12.99 -35.95
N VAL A 19 15.49 -13.09 -35.52
CA VAL A 19 16.18 -12.09 -34.71
C VAL A 19 17.46 -11.70 -35.44
N GLU A 20 17.60 -10.42 -35.76
CA GLU A 20 18.84 -9.84 -36.27
C GLU A 20 19.86 -9.74 -35.13
N LYS A 21 21.06 -10.27 -35.33
CA LYS A 21 22.17 -10.23 -34.38
C LYS A 21 23.05 -9.02 -34.67
N ILE A 22 23.35 -8.22 -33.65
CA ILE A 22 24.26 -7.08 -33.75
C ILE A 22 25.44 -7.31 -32.81
N GLY A 23 26.61 -7.68 -33.36
CA GLY A 23 27.78 -8.00 -32.54
C GLY A 23 27.58 -9.25 -31.66
N GLU A 24 28.24 -9.33 -30.51
CA GLU A 24 28.19 -10.52 -29.64
C GLU A 24 27.04 -10.50 -28.62
N ASP A 25 26.58 -9.32 -28.21
CA ASP A 25 25.67 -9.12 -27.06
C ASP A 25 24.48 -8.18 -27.33
N ASP A 26 24.16 -7.91 -28.59
CA ASP A 26 23.05 -7.03 -28.97
C ASP A 26 22.20 -7.64 -30.11
N TYR A 27 20.98 -7.14 -30.29
CA TYR A 27 20.07 -7.58 -31.33
C TYR A 27 19.34 -6.42 -32.00
N GLY A 28 19.02 -6.61 -33.27
CA GLY A 28 18.28 -5.68 -34.10
C GLY A 28 16.81 -6.06 -34.19
N LYS A 29 16.28 -6.14 -35.41
CA LYS A 29 14.86 -6.41 -35.65
C LYS A 29 14.45 -7.81 -35.25
N VAL A 30 13.27 -7.89 -34.62
CA VAL A 30 12.56 -9.13 -34.32
C VAL A 30 11.32 -9.21 -35.21
N CYS A 31 11.25 -10.19 -36.11
CA CYS A 31 10.17 -10.33 -37.08
C CYS A 31 9.51 -11.72 -37.02
N ILE A 32 8.22 -11.78 -37.35
CA ILE A 32 7.50 -13.05 -37.47
C ILE A 32 7.51 -13.47 -38.94
N VAL A 33 8.28 -14.50 -39.28
CA VAL A 33 8.53 -14.89 -40.68
C VAL A 33 7.57 -15.96 -41.20
N ALA A 34 6.94 -16.71 -40.31
CA ALA A 34 5.94 -17.73 -40.64
C ALA A 34 5.08 -18.05 -39.42
N GLY A 35 3.85 -18.51 -39.63
CA GLY A 35 2.93 -18.93 -38.57
C GLY A 35 2.06 -20.08 -39.05
N ASN A 36 1.80 -21.05 -38.17
CA ASN A 36 0.80 -22.05 -38.47
C ASN A 36 -0.61 -21.45 -38.40
N LYS A 37 -1.59 -22.20 -38.93
CA LYS A 37 -2.97 -21.70 -39.00
C LYS A 37 -3.50 -21.23 -37.64
N ALA A 38 -3.27 -21.99 -36.58
CA ALA A 38 -3.76 -21.64 -35.24
C ALA A 38 -3.14 -20.33 -34.72
N TYR A 39 -1.83 -20.12 -34.95
CA TYR A 39 -1.18 -18.86 -34.59
C TYR A 39 -1.70 -17.68 -35.41
N VAL A 40 -1.85 -17.83 -36.73
CA VAL A 40 -2.38 -16.77 -37.60
C VAL A 40 -3.82 -16.43 -37.23
N ASP A 41 -4.66 -17.43 -36.99
CA ASP A 41 -6.04 -17.24 -36.53
C ASP A 41 -6.08 -16.49 -35.19
N SER A 42 -5.11 -16.68 -34.30
CA SER A 42 -5.03 -15.91 -33.04
C SER A 42 -4.77 -14.40 -33.24
N ILE A 43 -4.15 -14.01 -34.36
CA ILE A 43 -3.91 -12.60 -34.72
C ILE A 43 -5.09 -12.03 -35.50
N GLU A 44 -5.60 -12.77 -36.49
CA GLU A 44 -6.62 -12.28 -37.42
C GLU A 44 -8.06 -12.40 -36.88
N HIS A 45 -8.29 -13.40 -36.02
CA HIS A 45 -9.58 -13.72 -35.42
C HIS A 45 -9.42 -13.96 -33.90
N PRO A 46 -8.93 -12.95 -33.15
CA PRO A 46 -8.59 -13.11 -31.74
C PRO A 46 -9.82 -13.51 -30.91
N MET A 47 -9.59 -14.33 -29.90
CA MET A 47 -10.58 -14.58 -28.86
C MET A 47 -10.76 -13.31 -28.01
N GLY A 48 -11.93 -13.15 -27.38
CA GLY A 48 -12.16 -12.04 -26.46
C GLY A 48 -11.08 -12.00 -25.35
N GLY A 49 -10.53 -10.82 -25.08
CA GLY A 49 -9.44 -10.63 -24.11
C GLY A 49 -8.01 -10.73 -24.67
N VAL A 50 -7.83 -10.98 -25.98
CA VAL A 50 -6.51 -11.14 -26.64
C VAL A 50 -6.36 -10.29 -27.91
N GLU A 51 -6.93 -9.08 -27.93
CA GLU A 51 -6.92 -8.23 -29.13
C GLU A 51 -5.51 -7.70 -29.45
N MET A 52 -5.11 -7.84 -30.73
CA MET A 52 -3.79 -7.47 -31.27
C MET A 52 -3.80 -6.09 -31.95
N LEU A 53 -2.63 -5.45 -32.10
CA LEU A 53 -2.48 -4.10 -32.68
C LEU A 53 -2.89 -4.00 -34.16
N THR A 54 -2.74 -5.09 -34.94
CA THR A 54 -3.09 -5.15 -36.36
C THR A 54 -3.76 -6.48 -36.71
N LYS A 55 -4.79 -6.46 -37.56
CA LYS A 55 -5.71 -7.60 -37.80
C LYS A 55 -5.35 -8.55 -38.94
N LYS A 56 -4.34 -8.25 -39.76
CA LYS A 56 -3.97 -9.12 -40.89
C LYS A 56 -2.51 -9.51 -40.76
N PHE A 57 -2.22 -10.80 -40.79
CA PHE A 57 -0.87 -11.33 -40.71
C PHE A 57 -0.13 -11.14 -42.04
N VAL A 58 1.09 -10.61 -41.95
CA VAL A 58 2.01 -10.40 -43.06
C VAL A 58 3.39 -10.97 -42.68
N PRO A 59 3.82 -12.08 -43.31
CA PRO A 59 5.13 -12.68 -43.07
C PRO A 59 6.29 -11.68 -43.22
N GLY A 60 7.25 -11.73 -42.30
CA GLY A 60 8.47 -10.92 -42.32
C GLY A 60 8.31 -9.51 -41.72
N GLN A 61 7.12 -9.14 -41.25
CA GLN A 61 6.96 -7.90 -40.49
C GLN A 61 7.52 -8.01 -39.07
N GLU A 62 7.96 -6.87 -38.55
CA GLU A 62 8.34 -6.75 -37.13
C GLU A 62 7.16 -7.15 -36.25
N TYR A 63 7.43 -7.90 -35.18
CA TYR A 63 6.37 -8.43 -34.31
C TYR A 63 5.53 -7.30 -33.67
N THR A 64 6.12 -6.10 -33.55
CA THR A 64 5.48 -4.89 -33.05
C THR A 64 4.32 -4.39 -33.91
N ALA A 65 4.19 -4.89 -35.14
CA ALA A 65 2.99 -4.70 -35.95
C ALA A 65 1.79 -5.43 -35.32
N TYR A 66 1.98 -6.53 -34.60
CA TYR A 66 0.89 -7.35 -34.05
C TYR A 66 0.75 -7.17 -32.54
N LEU A 67 1.86 -6.98 -31.85
CA LEU A 67 1.94 -6.95 -30.39
C LEU A 67 2.59 -5.65 -29.91
N THR A 68 2.15 -5.11 -28.76
CA THR A 68 2.87 -4.00 -28.14
C THR A 68 4.30 -4.43 -27.84
N LYS A 69 5.28 -3.54 -28.11
CA LYS A 69 6.70 -3.83 -27.88
C LYS A 69 6.93 -4.31 -26.44
N ASP A 70 7.46 -5.51 -26.29
CA ASP A 70 7.62 -6.19 -25.01
C ASP A 70 9.06 -6.66 -24.82
N LEU A 71 9.73 -6.12 -23.81
CA LEU A 71 11.14 -6.41 -23.52
C LEU A 71 11.37 -7.87 -23.11
N ASN A 72 10.41 -8.50 -22.43
CA ASN A 72 10.53 -9.88 -22.00
C ASN A 72 10.39 -10.83 -23.21
N PHE A 73 9.51 -10.49 -24.17
CA PHE A 73 9.39 -11.24 -25.42
C PHE A 73 10.65 -11.11 -26.28
N GLU A 74 11.21 -9.91 -26.43
CA GLU A 74 12.45 -9.70 -27.19
C GLU A 74 13.65 -10.42 -26.56
N ASP A 75 13.83 -10.35 -25.23
CA ASP A 75 14.87 -11.11 -24.51
C ASP A 75 14.72 -12.62 -24.74
N ALA A 76 13.51 -13.15 -24.63
CA ALA A 76 13.24 -14.58 -24.86
C ALA A 76 13.58 -14.99 -26.30
N CYS A 77 13.20 -14.17 -27.29
CA CYS A 77 13.53 -14.39 -28.69
C CYS A 77 15.04 -14.36 -28.92
N TYR A 78 15.74 -13.36 -28.38
CA TYR A 78 17.18 -13.21 -28.51
C TYR A 78 17.94 -14.40 -27.90
N ARG A 79 17.62 -14.77 -26.66
CA ARG A 79 18.29 -15.87 -25.97
C ARG A 79 18.01 -17.22 -26.65
N ALA A 80 16.82 -17.39 -27.21
CA ALA A 80 16.50 -18.59 -27.98
C ALA A 80 17.20 -18.60 -29.34
N ALA A 81 16.97 -17.60 -30.18
CA ALA A 81 17.47 -17.57 -31.54
C ALA A 81 18.99 -17.43 -31.60
N VAL A 82 19.58 -16.52 -30.82
CA VAL A 82 21.00 -16.14 -30.90
C VAL A 82 21.84 -16.96 -29.91
N LYS A 83 21.47 -17.02 -28.62
CA LYS A 83 22.24 -17.76 -27.61
C LYS A 83 21.91 -19.27 -27.57
N LYS A 84 21.02 -19.73 -28.45
CA LYS A 84 20.62 -21.15 -28.63
C LYS A 84 20.12 -21.82 -27.35
N LYS A 85 19.39 -21.09 -26.51
CA LYS A 85 18.78 -21.63 -25.28
C LYS A 85 17.31 -21.98 -25.51
N VAL A 86 16.83 -23.06 -24.91
CA VAL A 86 15.39 -23.29 -24.81
C VAL A 86 14.85 -22.40 -23.70
N ILE A 87 13.84 -21.60 -24.01
CA ILE A 87 13.20 -20.71 -23.03
C ILE A 87 11.77 -21.19 -22.82
N HIS A 88 11.38 -21.31 -21.56
CA HIS A 88 9.99 -21.52 -21.15
C HIS A 88 9.59 -20.34 -20.27
N SER A 89 8.37 -19.83 -20.46
CA SER A 89 7.85 -18.72 -19.69
C SER A 89 6.34 -18.87 -19.55
N TYR A 90 5.87 -18.87 -18.30
CA TYR A 90 4.46 -18.78 -17.97
C TYR A 90 4.19 -17.39 -17.40
N ALA A 91 3.29 -16.62 -18.01
CA ALA A 91 3.07 -15.23 -17.63
C ALA A 91 1.63 -14.76 -17.87
N HIS A 92 1.22 -13.76 -17.09
CA HIS A 92 -0.05 -13.04 -17.27
C HIS A 92 0.23 -11.54 -17.52
N PRO A 93 0.49 -11.14 -18.77
CA PRO A 93 0.66 -9.73 -19.12
C PRO A 93 -0.64 -8.96 -18.89
N ASP A 94 -0.58 -7.80 -18.21
CA ASP A 94 -1.77 -7.01 -17.87
C ASP A 94 -2.63 -6.57 -19.07
N ARG A 95 -2.03 -6.50 -20.27
CA ARG A 95 -2.75 -6.13 -21.49
C ARG A 95 -3.68 -7.23 -22.00
N PHE A 96 -3.66 -8.41 -21.40
CA PHE A 96 -4.50 -9.55 -21.76
C PHE A 96 -5.17 -10.13 -20.52
N GLU A 97 -6.41 -10.60 -20.65
CA GLU A 97 -7.15 -11.26 -19.57
C GLU A 97 -6.92 -12.79 -19.56
N VAL A 98 -5.73 -13.22 -19.98
CA VAL A 98 -5.37 -14.63 -20.14
C VAL A 98 -3.91 -14.89 -19.75
N TRP A 99 -3.64 -16.12 -19.34
CA TRP A 99 -2.31 -16.64 -19.07
C TRP A 99 -1.70 -17.25 -20.33
N PHE A 100 -0.43 -16.95 -20.58
CA PHE A 100 0.34 -17.51 -21.67
C PHE A 100 1.35 -18.52 -21.14
N ASN A 101 1.28 -19.74 -21.63
CA ASN A 101 2.36 -20.71 -21.53
C ASN A 101 3.17 -20.68 -22.83
N MET A 102 4.42 -20.25 -22.75
CA MET A 102 5.24 -19.94 -23.91
C MET A 102 6.52 -20.77 -23.92
N VAL A 103 6.84 -21.33 -25.08
CA VAL A 103 8.09 -22.06 -25.32
C VAL A 103 8.79 -21.49 -26.55
N PHE A 104 10.06 -21.14 -26.38
CA PHE A 104 10.94 -20.71 -27.45
C PHE A 104 12.00 -21.78 -27.70
N MET A 105 12.01 -22.37 -28.90
CA MET A 105 12.99 -23.39 -29.27
C MET A 105 13.94 -22.86 -30.34
N PRO A 106 15.27 -23.02 -30.17
CA PRO A 106 16.24 -22.52 -31.13
C PRO A 106 16.14 -23.29 -32.45
N LEU A 107 16.22 -22.58 -33.56
CA LEU A 107 16.49 -23.18 -34.86
C LEU A 107 17.98 -23.04 -35.17
N MET A 108 18.58 -24.12 -35.66
CA MET A 108 20.01 -24.16 -36.00
C MET A 108 20.33 -23.48 -37.33
N TYR A 109 19.31 -23.18 -38.14
CA TYR A 109 19.48 -22.41 -39.37
C TYR A 109 19.77 -20.94 -39.05
N GLU A 110 20.69 -20.35 -39.79
CA GLU A 110 21.08 -18.95 -39.73
C GLU A 110 21.21 -18.40 -41.15
N ASP A 111 20.90 -17.13 -41.35
CA ASP A 111 21.00 -16.42 -42.63
C ASP A 111 21.76 -15.11 -42.43
N GLY A 112 23.07 -15.14 -42.69
CA GLY A 112 23.96 -14.05 -42.33
C GLY A 112 23.90 -13.76 -40.82
N ASP A 113 23.59 -12.51 -40.48
CA ASP A 113 23.42 -12.08 -39.09
C ASP A 113 21.98 -12.33 -38.56
N THR A 114 21.14 -13.09 -39.26
CA THR A 114 19.78 -13.41 -38.81
C THR A 114 19.71 -14.82 -38.23
N CYS A 115 19.29 -14.92 -36.97
CA CYS A 115 19.05 -16.18 -36.28
C CYS A 115 17.54 -16.43 -36.12
N TYR A 116 17.15 -17.69 -35.87
CA TYR A 116 15.74 -18.06 -35.82
C TYR A 116 15.39 -18.92 -34.59
N CYS A 117 14.17 -18.77 -34.11
CA CYS A 117 13.56 -19.67 -33.12
C CYS A 117 12.09 -19.90 -33.44
N THR A 118 11.50 -20.97 -32.91
CA THR A 118 10.03 -21.10 -32.86
C THR A 118 9.53 -20.39 -31.62
N TYR A 119 8.39 -19.72 -31.71
CA TYR A 119 7.60 -19.25 -30.57
C TYR A 119 6.29 -20.03 -30.56
N THR A 120 6.13 -20.89 -29.56
CA THR A 120 4.92 -21.71 -29.35
C THR A 120 4.20 -21.21 -28.12
N MET A 121 2.88 -21.05 -28.21
CA MET A 121 2.06 -20.58 -27.09
C MET A 121 0.81 -21.43 -26.87
N GLU A 122 0.40 -21.54 -25.61
CA GLU A 122 -0.91 -21.98 -25.17
C GLU A 122 -1.55 -20.86 -24.34
N ILE A 123 -2.86 -20.68 -24.50
CA ILE A 123 -3.62 -19.62 -23.84
C ILE A 123 -4.58 -20.27 -22.85
N ASN A 124 -4.48 -19.86 -21.59
CA ASN A 124 -5.34 -20.33 -20.50
C ASN A 124 -6.13 -19.14 -19.92
N PHE A 125 -7.45 -19.28 -19.78
CA PHE A 125 -8.31 -18.22 -19.20
C PHE A 125 -8.25 -18.18 -17.67
N GLU A 126 -7.80 -19.27 -17.05
CA GLU A 126 -7.59 -19.37 -15.61
C GLU A 126 -6.12 -19.76 -15.34
N PRO A 127 -5.57 -19.36 -14.18
CA PRO A 127 -4.22 -19.76 -13.80
C PRO A 127 -4.15 -21.28 -13.64
N ASP A 128 -3.16 -21.89 -14.28
CA ASP A 128 -2.86 -23.31 -14.13
C ASP A 128 -1.85 -23.51 -13.00
N ALA A 129 -2.33 -24.02 -11.87
CA ALA A 129 -1.53 -24.27 -10.69
C ALA A 129 -0.39 -25.29 -10.93
N GLU A 130 -0.58 -26.29 -11.80
CA GLU A 130 0.47 -27.26 -12.10
C GLU A 130 1.61 -26.59 -12.88
N THR A 131 1.25 -25.80 -13.90
CA THR A 131 2.23 -25.04 -14.68
C THR A 131 2.95 -23.97 -13.83
N MET A 132 2.25 -23.31 -12.91
CA MET A 132 2.87 -22.41 -11.93
C MET A 132 3.81 -23.14 -10.96
N SER A 133 3.52 -24.41 -10.65
CA SER A 133 4.32 -25.22 -9.71
C SER A 133 5.58 -25.84 -10.32
N ASN A 134 5.73 -25.79 -11.65
CA ASN A 134 6.92 -26.25 -12.39
C ASN A 134 8.13 -25.29 -12.23
N VAL A 135 8.23 -24.64 -11.08
CA VAL A 135 9.43 -23.93 -10.62
C VAL A 135 10.39 -24.90 -9.96
N SER A 136 11.69 -24.56 -9.97
CA SER A 136 12.68 -25.35 -9.25
C SER A 136 12.29 -25.56 -7.78
N SER A 137 12.65 -26.72 -7.22
CA SER A 137 12.36 -27.06 -5.81
C SER A 137 12.82 -25.99 -4.82
N ASP A 138 13.93 -25.32 -5.15
CA ASP A 138 14.51 -24.26 -4.32
C ASP A 138 13.60 -23.01 -4.30
N ILE A 139 13.07 -22.60 -5.46
CA ILE A 139 12.14 -21.46 -5.58
C ILE A 139 10.82 -21.78 -4.86
N ALA A 140 10.28 -22.98 -5.06
CA ALA A 140 9.05 -23.41 -4.38
C ALA A 140 9.20 -23.40 -2.84
N GLY A 141 10.33 -23.91 -2.33
CA GLY A 141 10.64 -23.87 -0.90
C GLY A 141 10.76 -22.45 -0.35
N GLN A 142 11.29 -21.51 -1.14
CA GLN A 142 11.42 -20.10 -0.76
C GLN A 142 10.08 -19.37 -0.71
N VAL A 143 9.24 -19.54 -1.74
CA VAL A 143 7.87 -18.98 -1.74
C VAL A 143 7.11 -19.48 -0.52
N LEU A 144 7.22 -20.77 -0.20
CA LEU A 144 6.63 -21.35 1.00
C LEU A 144 7.19 -20.73 2.28
N ASN A 145 8.51 -20.54 2.38
CA ASN A 145 9.14 -19.91 3.55
C ASN A 145 8.66 -18.47 3.73
N THR A 146 8.55 -17.69 2.65
CA THR A 146 7.97 -16.35 2.64
C THR A 146 6.54 -16.36 3.17
N CYS A 147 5.70 -17.28 2.70
CA CYS A 147 4.33 -17.45 3.20
C CYS A 147 4.29 -17.74 4.70
N ILE A 148 5.17 -18.61 5.19
CA ILE A 148 5.26 -18.98 6.61
C ILE A 148 5.65 -17.75 7.46
N LYS A 149 6.65 -16.98 7.01
CA LYS A 149 7.10 -15.76 7.68
C LYS A 149 5.98 -14.73 7.78
N LEU A 150 5.23 -14.52 6.70
CA LEU A 150 4.15 -13.53 6.64
C LEU A 150 2.94 -13.91 7.50
N ARG A 151 2.57 -15.19 7.54
CA ARG A 151 1.39 -15.67 8.30
C ARG A 151 1.55 -15.49 9.83
N GLY A 152 2.78 -15.47 10.34
CA GLY A 152 3.07 -15.33 11.78
C GLY A 152 3.40 -13.90 12.23
N ALA A 153 3.27 -12.90 11.35
CA ALA A 153 3.76 -11.56 11.60
C ALA A 153 2.73 -10.67 12.32
N ASP A 154 3.09 -10.15 13.51
CA ASP A 154 2.35 -9.04 14.12
C ASP A 154 2.75 -7.68 13.52
N ASP A 155 3.98 -7.59 13.00
CA ASP A 155 4.55 -6.41 12.36
C ASP A 155 5.05 -6.75 10.94
N LEU A 156 4.33 -6.23 9.94
CA LEU A 156 4.66 -6.44 8.53
C LEU A 156 6.03 -5.86 8.18
N ARG A 157 6.39 -4.66 8.66
CA ARG A 157 7.67 -4.01 8.31
C ARG A 157 8.86 -4.82 8.81
N TYR A 158 8.74 -5.39 10.00
CA TYR A 158 9.79 -6.24 10.57
C TYR A 158 9.99 -7.50 9.72
N VAL A 159 8.91 -8.23 9.44
CA VAL A 159 8.99 -9.49 8.68
C VAL A 159 9.43 -9.27 7.22
N MET A 160 8.99 -8.17 6.62
CA MET A 160 9.36 -7.84 5.24
C MET A 160 10.86 -7.59 5.08
N LYS A 161 11.58 -7.12 6.10
CA LYS A 161 13.06 -7.00 6.03
C LYS A 161 13.73 -8.35 5.81
N ASP A 162 13.29 -9.39 6.53
CA ASP A 162 13.82 -10.74 6.36
C ASP A 162 13.45 -11.33 5.00
N VAL A 163 12.23 -11.06 4.51
CA VAL A 163 11.80 -11.51 3.18
C VAL A 163 12.63 -10.87 2.07
N ILE A 164 12.85 -9.55 2.12
CA ILE A 164 13.62 -8.83 1.10
C ILE A 164 15.10 -9.21 1.10
N LYS A 165 15.65 -9.50 2.27
CA LYS A 165 17.00 -10.06 2.38
C LYS A 165 17.12 -11.42 1.68
N ASP A 166 16.16 -12.32 1.88
CA ASP A 166 16.15 -13.62 1.20
C ASP A 166 16.04 -13.44 -0.33
N ILE A 167 15.15 -12.57 -0.79
CA ILE A 167 14.97 -12.25 -2.22
C ILE A 167 16.25 -11.67 -2.82
N ARG A 168 16.91 -10.72 -2.16
CA ARG A 168 18.19 -10.17 -2.63
C ARG A 168 19.24 -11.27 -2.79
N ALA A 169 19.37 -12.16 -1.81
CA ALA A 169 20.34 -13.26 -1.85
C ALA A 169 20.08 -14.22 -3.01
N ILE A 170 18.82 -14.55 -3.28
CA ILE A 170 18.40 -15.38 -4.43
C ILE A 170 18.82 -14.73 -5.75
N CYS A 171 18.59 -13.42 -5.85
CA CYS A 171 18.99 -12.65 -7.01
C CYS A 171 20.51 -12.50 -7.13
N SER A 172 21.26 -12.72 -6.03
CA SER A 172 22.65 -12.27 -5.94
C SER A 172 22.77 -10.80 -6.36
N ALA A 173 21.79 -10.00 -5.92
CA ALA A 173 21.67 -8.59 -6.23
C ALA A 173 22.42 -7.76 -5.19
N GLU A 174 22.92 -6.61 -5.61
CA GLU A 174 23.45 -5.62 -4.67
C GLU A 174 22.35 -4.98 -3.83
N SER A 175 21.11 -4.90 -4.32
CA SER A 175 19.99 -4.37 -3.53
C SER A 175 18.65 -4.91 -3.99
N CYS A 176 17.73 -5.09 -3.03
CA CYS A 176 16.31 -5.34 -3.27
C CYS A 176 15.45 -4.45 -2.38
N LYS A 177 14.35 -3.94 -2.91
CA LYS A 177 13.54 -2.87 -2.30
C LYS A 177 12.06 -3.09 -2.54
N VAL A 178 11.23 -2.70 -1.56
CA VAL A 178 9.77 -2.56 -1.70
C VAL A 178 9.36 -1.15 -1.34
N MET A 179 8.74 -0.46 -2.28
CA MET A 179 8.20 0.89 -2.10
C MET A 179 6.71 0.88 -2.38
N LEU A 180 5.94 1.49 -1.49
CA LEU A 180 4.49 1.65 -1.61
C LEU A 180 4.13 3.05 -2.10
N LEU A 181 2.99 3.15 -2.75
CA LEU A 181 2.41 4.39 -3.25
C LEU A 181 1.22 4.79 -2.37
N ASP A 182 1.35 5.89 -1.64
CA ASP A 182 0.22 6.50 -0.93
C ASP A 182 -0.53 7.43 -1.90
N THR A 183 -1.65 6.96 -2.41
CA THR A 183 -2.49 7.71 -3.36
C THR A 183 -3.22 8.89 -2.72
N ILE A 184 -3.42 8.87 -1.40
CA ILE A 184 -4.11 9.93 -0.67
C ILE A 184 -3.15 11.09 -0.42
N LYS A 185 -1.95 10.80 0.10
CA LYS A 185 -0.91 11.81 0.37
C LYS A 185 -0.09 12.16 -0.87
N ARG A 186 -0.20 11.36 -1.94
CA ARG A 186 0.63 11.45 -3.15
C ARG A 186 2.13 11.39 -2.84
N GLN A 187 2.50 10.39 -2.05
CA GLN A 187 3.86 10.18 -1.56
C GLN A 187 4.29 8.72 -1.73
N CYS A 188 5.60 8.49 -1.76
CA CYS A 188 6.18 7.16 -1.71
C CYS A 188 6.57 6.81 -0.27
N ASP A 189 6.23 5.61 0.19
CA ASP A 189 6.65 5.07 1.49
C ASP A 189 7.55 3.85 1.26
N LEU A 190 8.78 3.91 1.77
CA LEU A 190 9.69 2.77 1.72
C LEU A 190 9.26 1.74 2.77
N LEU A 191 8.69 0.62 2.32
CA LEU A 191 8.29 -0.45 3.23
C LEU A 191 9.52 -1.15 3.81
N CYS A 192 10.46 -1.52 2.95
CA CYS A 192 11.70 -2.18 3.32
C CYS A 192 12.72 -2.19 2.17
N GLU A 193 13.99 -2.36 2.55
CA GLU A 193 15.14 -2.41 1.66
C GLU A 193 16.23 -3.27 2.31
N ASP A 194 16.93 -4.05 1.48
CA ASP A 194 18.19 -4.70 1.83
C ASP A 194 19.24 -4.31 0.78
N ILE A 195 20.42 -3.90 1.23
CA ILE A 195 21.56 -3.50 0.38
C ILE A 195 22.77 -4.32 0.83
N ASP A 196 23.56 -4.79 -0.13
CA ASP A 196 24.87 -5.37 0.17
C ASP A 196 25.74 -4.33 0.89
N PRO A 197 26.32 -4.64 2.05
CA PRO A 197 27.18 -3.70 2.76
C PRO A 197 28.38 -3.20 1.93
N ASN A 198 28.78 -3.93 0.89
CA ASN A 198 29.89 -3.56 0.02
C ASN A 198 29.43 -2.84 -1.26
N ALA A 199 28.12 -2.75 -1.53
CA ALA A 199 27.61 -2.12 -2.73
C ALA A 199 27.72 -0.59 -2.63
N PRO A 200 28.16 0.10 -3.69
CA PRO A 200 28.26 1.56 -3.73
C PRO A 200 26.90 2.22 -3.99
N LEU A 201 25.84 1.75 -3.33
CA LEU A 201 24.46 2.20 -3.52
C LEU A 201 23.98 3.03 -2.33
N LEU A 202 23.28 4.13 -2.63
CA LEU A 202 22.59 4.91 -1.61
C LEU A 202 21.27 4.23 -1.19
N PRO A 203 20.84 4.40 0.07
CA PRO A 203 19.50 3.96 0.52
C PRO A 203 18.38 4.60 -0.31
N MET A 204 17.27 3.88 -0.50
CA MET A 204 16.14 4.38 -1.28
C MET A 204 15.52 5.65 -0.66
N GLN A 205 15.56 5.77 0.67
CA GLN A 205 15.02 6.93 1.38
C GLN A 205 15.68 8.24 0.93
N GLU A 206 16.99 8.23 0.64
CA GLU A 206 17.70 9.41 0.13
C GLU A 206 17.13 9.88 -1.22
N TYR A 207 16.69 8.96 -2.09
CA TYR A 207 16.07 9.35 -3.36
C TYR A 207 14.64 9.86 -3.17
N ILE A 208 13.90 9.30 -2.22
CA ILE A 208 12.54 9.76 -1.88
C ILE A 208 12.57 11.18 -1.31
N ASP A 209 13.53 11.46 -0.42
CA ASP A 209 13.63 12.75 0.26
C ASP A 209 14.17 13.86 -0.66
N ASN A 210 15.02 13.51 -1.64
CA ASN A 210 15.67 14.47 -2.54
C ASN A 210 14.96 14.67 -3.90
N ASP A 211 13.94 13.89 -4.25
CA ASP A 211 13.14 14.08 -5.46
C ASP A 211 11.73 14.61 -5.12
N GLU A 212 11.50 15.90 -5.40
CA GLU A 212 10.23 16.60 -5.13
C GLU A 212 8.99 15.95 -5.77
N ASP A 213 9.16 15.16 -6.83
CA ASP A 213 8.07 14.45 -7.51
C ASP A 213 8.40 12.95 -7.68
N MET A 214 8.99 12.33 -6.65
CA MET A 214 9.25 10.88 -6.65
C MET A 214 7.97 10.06 -6.89
N TYR A 215 6.84 10.52 -6.34
CA TYR A 215 5.53 9.89 -6.54
C TYR A 215 5.11 9.90 -8.02
N GLY A 216 5.22 11.04 -8.71
CA GLY A 216 4.93 11.13 -10.15
C GLY A 216 5.87 10.27 -10.98
N LEU A 217 7.16 10.19 -10.60
CA LEU A 217 8.12 9.29 -11.23
C LEU A 217 7.71 7.83 -11.06
N ALA A 218 7.37 7.39 -9.85
CA ALA A 218 6.98 6.01 -9.60
C ALA A 218 5.66 5.62 -10.31
N LEU A 219 4.68 6.53 -10.39
CA LEU A 219 3.46 6.31 -11.18
C LEU A 219 3.76 6.10 -12.68
N SER A 220 4.80 6.73 -13.20
CA SER A 220 5.18 6.58 -14.61
C SER A 220 5.79 5.19 -14.94
N TRP A 221 6.19 4.40 -13.93
CA TRP A 221 6.80 3.09 -14.16
C TRP A 221 5.83 2.09 -14.75
N GLU A 222 4.55 2.09 -14.35
CA GLU A 222 3.50 1.26 -14.95
C GLU A 222 3.42 1.46 -16.48
N LYS A 223 3.48 2.71 -16.94
CA LYS A 223 3.49 3.03 -18.37
C LYS A 223 4.76 2.51 -19.05
N THR A 224 5.91 2.54 -18.37
CA THR A 224 7.16 1.97 -18.90
C THR A 224 7.09 0.45 -19.06
N ILE A 225 6.44 -0.24 -18.12
CA ILE A 225 6.18 -1.70 -18.17
C ILE A 225 5.32 -2.04 -19.40
N SER A 226 4.43 -1.15 -19.83
CA SER A 226 3.71 -1.24 -21.11
C SER A 226 2.86 -2.52 -21.24
N GLY A 227 2.15 -2.86 -20.16
CA GLY A 227 1.24 -4.00 -20.11
C GLY A 227 1.92 -5.37 -20.02
N SER A 228 3.24 -5.41 -19.84
CA SER A 228 3.94 -6.59 -19.35
C SER A 228 3.68 -6.79 -17.84
N ASN A 229 4.06 -7.94 -17.29
CA ASN A 229 4.00 -8.21 -15.85
C ASN A 229 5.20 -7.63 -15.08
N CYS A 230 6.33 -7.38 -15.76
CA CYS A 230 7.55 -6.85 -15.18
C CYS A 230 8.43 -6.14 -16.21
N VAL A 231 9.41 -5.38 -15.73
CA VAL A 231 10.52 -4.86 -16.54
C VAL A 231 11.80 -5.57 -16.14
N ILE A 232 12.50 -6.12 -17.11
CA ILE A 232 13.85 -6.64 -16.96
C ILE A 232 14.74 -5.86 -17.92
N ALA A 233 15.75 -5.20 -17.40
CA ALA A 233 16.76 -4.51 -18.21
C ALA A 233 18.15 -4.93 -17.74
N ASN A 234 18.82 -5.70 -18.58
CA ASN A 234 20.15 -6.30 -18.35
C ASN A 234 21.13 -6.03 -19.50
N ASP A 235 20.68 -5.38 -20.56
CA ASP A 235 21.45 -5.05 -21.75
C ASP A 235 21.19 -3.62 -22.22
N LYS A 236 22.00 -3.17 -23.19
CA LYS A 236 21.93 -1.81 -23.72
C LYS A 236 20.57 -1.51 -24.36
N HIS A 237 20.02 -2.44 -25.14
CA HIS A 237 18.76 -2.26 -25.86
C HIS A 237 17.59 -2.03 -24.90
N SER A 238 17.49 -2.83 -23.84
CA SER A 238 16.48 -2.68 -22.80
C SER A 238 16.56 -1.31 -22.11
N PHE A 239 17.77 -0.83 -21.85
CA PHE A 239 17.99 0.52 -21.31
C PHE A 239 17.66 1.64 -22.30
N ASP A 240 17.92 1.45 -23.59
CA ASP A 240 17.55 2.42 -24.64
C ASP A 240 16.02 2.51 -24.77
N VAL A 241 15.29 1.39 -24.66
CA VAL A 241 13.82 1.38 -24.61
C VAL A 241 13.30 2.09 -23.35
N ILE A 242 13.90 1.86 -22.19
CA ILE A 242 13.55 2.60 -20.96
C ILE A 242 13.82 4.10 -21.14
N LYS A 243 14.93 4.47 -21.77
CA LYS A 243 15.28 5.87 -22.05
C LYS A 243 14.30 6.55 -22.99
N GLU A 244 13.83 5.85 -24.01
CA GLU A 244 12.82 6.34 -24.96
C GLU A 244 11.46 6.53 -24.26
N ARG A 245 11.00 5.52 -23.51
CA ARG A 245 9.70 5.53 -22.82
C ARG A 245 9.68 6.47 -21.63
N ASN A 246 10.77 6.51 -20.88
CA ASN A 246 10.87 7.21 -19.60
C ASN A 246 12.28 7.79 -19.37
N PRO A 247 12.62 8.91 -20.04
CA PRO A 247 13.93 9.54 -19.93
C PRO A 247 14.29 9.95 -18.51
N ARG A 248 13.30 10.33 -17.69
CA ARG A 248 13.50 10.73 -16.29
C ARG A 248 13.93 9.53 -15.45
N TRP A 249 13.21 8.41 -15.56
CA TRP A 249 13.57 7.20 -14.84
C TRP A 249 14.93 6.66 -15.28
N TYR A 250 15.22 6.65 -16.60
CA TYR A 250 16.54 6.27 -17.11
C TYR A 250 17.68 7.08 -16.45
N LYS A 251 17.53 8.41 -16.35
CA LYS A 251 18.54 9.26 -15.68
C LYS A 251 18.71 8.89 -14.21
N SER A 252 17.60 8.66 -13.50
CA SER A 252 17.59 8.23 -12.09
C SER A 252 18.33 6.90 -11.90
N LEU A 253 18.07 5.90 -12.76
CA LEU A 253 18.78 4.62 -12.75
C LEU A 253 20.29 4.80 -12.94
N LYS A 254 20.70 5.65 -13.89
CA LYS A 254 22.13 5.91 -14.13
C LYS A 254 22.80 6.71 -13.02
N SER A 255 22.13 7.67 -12.40
CA SER A 255 22.67 8.37 -11.22
C SER A 255 22.81 7.44 -10.01
N ALA A 256 21.95 6.42 -9.92
CA ALA A 256 21.99 5.42 -8.86
C ALA A 256 22.94 4.24 -9.14
N ALA A 257 23.81 4.34 -10.15
CA ALA A 257 24.74 3.28 -10.56
C ALA A 257 24.06 1.93 -10.85
N VAL A 258 22.86 1.96 -11.44
CA VAL A 258 22.14 0.74 -11.86
C VAL A 258 22.67 0.24 -13.21
N GLU A 259 23.29 -0.93 -13.15
CA GLU A 259 23.80 -1.70 -14.29
C GLU A 259 22.73 -2.60 -14.88
N ASN A 260 21.92 -3.23 -14.04
CA ASN A 260 20.76 -4.03 -14.45
C ASN A 260 19.64 -3.97 -13.39
N ILE A 261 18.40 -4.21 -13.82
CA ILE A 261 17.21 -4.10 -12.97
C ILE A 261 16.14 -5.12 -13.36
N VAL A 262 15.48 -5.67 -12.34
CA VAL A 262 14.24 -6.42 -12.46
C VAL A 262 13.21 -5.68 -11.59
N LEU A 263 12.06 -5.32 -12.14
CA LEU A 263 11.04 -4.56 -11.43
C LEU A 263 9.66 -5.15 -11.68
N PHE A 264 8.94 -5.38 -10.60
CA PHE A 264 7.57 -5.88 -10.61
C PHE A 264 6.64 -4.89 -9.89
N PRO A 265 5.44 -4.62 -10.45
CA PRO A 265 4.39 -3.95 -9.73
C PRO A 265 3.82 -4.89 -8.66
N LEU A 266 3.59 -4.37 -7.45
CA LEU A 266 2.85 -5.06 -6.41
C LEU A 266 1.39 -4.64 -6.53
N LYS A 267 0.51 -5.62 -6.80
CA LYS A 267 -0.91 -5.37 -7.01
C LYS A 267 -1.77 -6.12 -6.00
N ALA A 268 -2.88 -5.51 -5.59
CA ALA A 268 -3.95 -6.17 -4.88
C ALA A 268 -5.30 -5.71 -5.44
N ARG A 269 -6.19 -6.67 -5.72
CA ARG A 269 -7.54 -6.39 -6.25
C ARG A 269 -7.55 -5.50 -7.51
N GLY A 270 -6.53 -5.63 -8.36
CA GLY A 270 -6.38 -4.86 -9.60
C GLY A 270 -5.74 -3.47 -9.43
N GLU A 271 -5.45 -3.02 -8.20
CA GLU A 271 -4.79 -1.75 -7.95
C GLU A 271 -3.29 -1.94 -7.66
N ILE A 272 -2.47 -1.01 -8.15
CA ILE A 272 -1.04 -0.96 -7.82
C ILE A 272 -0.87 -0.38 -6.41
N LEU A 273 -0.31 -1.18 -5.52
CA LEU A 273 0.08 -0.77 -4.18
C LEU A 273 1.47 -0.14 -4.17
N GLY A 274 2.33 -0.54 -5.09
CA GLY A 274 3.75 -0.20 -5.07
C GLY A 274 4.56 -1.02 -6.06
N TYR A 275 5.87 -1.05 -5.83
CA TYR A 275 6.81 -1.79 -6.66
C TYR A 275 7.83 -2.52 -5.79
N ILE A 276 8.25 -3.69 -6.27
CA ILE A 276 9.41 -4.42 -5.77
C ILE A 276 10.43 -4.52 -6.90
N TRP A 277 11.69 -4.28 -6.61
CA TRP A 277 12.75 -4.41 -7.60
C TRP A 277 14.07 -4.85 -6.98
N ALA A 278 14.90 -5.47 -7.81
CA ALA A 278 16.29 -5.77 -7.48
C ALA A 278 17.21 -5.19 -8.55
N VAL A 279 18.41 -4.74 -8.14
CA VAL A 279 19.41 -4.11 -9.02
C VAL A 279 20.77 -4.76 -8.87
N ASN A 280 21.56 -4.67 -9.95
CA ASN A 280 22.94 -5.13 -10.02
C ASN A 280 23.07 -6.59 -9.57
N PHE A 281 22.28 -7.46 -10.20
CA PHE A 281 22.32 -8.91 -10.05
C PHE A 281 23.18 -9.56 -11.14
N ASP A 282 23.50 -10.83 -10.95
CA ASP A 282 24.13 -11.67 -11.97
C ASP A 282 23.16 -11.89 -13.16
N PRO A 283 23.46 -11.39 -14.38
CA PRO A 283 22.55 -11.50 -15.53
C PRO A 283 22.18 -12.93 -15.91
N GLU A 284 23.04 -13.93 -15.62
CA GLU A 284 22.71 -15.33 -15.87
C GLU A 284 21.56 -15.86 -14.98
N LYS A 285 21.33 -15.20 -13.85
CA LYS A 285 20.26 -15.52 -12.90
C LYS A 285 18.94 -14.80 -13.20
N ALA A 286 18.91 -13.84 -14.14
CA ALA A 286 17.71 -13.09 -14.51
C ALA A 286 16.44 -13.96 -14.69
N PRO A 287 16.48 -15.16 -15.32
CA PRO A 287 15.30 -16.01 -15.47
C PRO A 287 14.79 -16.56 -14.13
N LYS A 288 15.71 -17.05 -13.29
CA LYS A 288 15.38 -17.56 -11.95
C LYS A 288 14.81 -16.45 -11.06
N ILE A 289 15.36 -15.25 -11.21
CA ILE A 289 14.91 -14.06 -10.49
C ILE A 289 13.48 -13.70 -10.92
N LYS A 290 13.22 -13.69 -12.23
CA LYS A 290 11.87 -13.46 -12.78
C LYS A 290 10.88 -14.47 -12.20
N GLU A 291 11.18 -15.77 -12.26
CA GLU A 291 10.32 -16.83 -11.72
C GLU A 291 10.04 -16.65 -10.22
N ALA A 292 11.10 -16.42 -9.43
CA ALA A 292 10.97 -16.25 -7.98
C ALA A 292 10.15 -15.00 -7.63
N LEU A 293 10.42 -13.86 -8.27
CA LEU A 293 9.70 -12.62 -8.02
C LEU A 293 8.27 -12.67 -8.54
N GLU A 294 7.98 -13.34 -9.66
CA GLU A 294 6.64 -13.45 -10.22
C GLU A 294 5.68 -14.20 -9.29
N LEU A 295 6.12 -15.33 -8.69
CA LEU A 295 5.32 -16.03 -7.69
C LEU A 295 5.22 -15.27 -6.38
N THR A 296 6.33 -14.66 -5.95
CA THR A 296 6.38 -13.98 -4.65
C THR A 296 5.60 -12.67 -4.66
N THR A 297 5.61 -11.92 -5.77
CA THR A 297 4.89 -10.63 -5.90
C THR A 297 3.39 -10.77 -5.79
N PHE A 298 2.80 -11.86 -6.31
CA PHE A 298 1.37 -12.10 -6.15
C PHE A 298 0.99 -12.25 -4.67
N ILE A 299 1.77 -13.03 -3.92
CA ILE A 299 1.54 -13.28 -2.49
C ILE A 299 1.82 -12.01 -1.68
N LEU A 300 2.95 -11.34 -1.95
CA LEU A 300 3.30 -10.09 -1.30
C LEU A 300 2.27 -9.00 -1.55
N GLY A 301 1.80 -8.84 -2.79
CA GLY A 301 0.74 -7.90 -3.14
C GLY A 301 -0.53 -8.15 -2.33
N SER A 302 -0.97 -9.41 -2.24
CA SER A 302 -2.13 -9.79 -1.44
C SER A 302 -1.95 -9.53 0.06
N GLU A 303 -0.83 -9.94 0.65
CA GLU A 303 -0.57 -9.78 2.10
C GLU A 303 -0.38 -8.30 2.48
N ILE A 304 0.37 -7.54 1.69
CA ILE A 304 0.53 -6.09 1.89
C ILE A 304 -0.83 -5.41 1.74
N GLY A 305 -1.61 -5.76 0.71
CA GLY A 305 -2.95 -5.20 0.51
C GLY A 305 -3.89 -5.51 1.67
N ASN A 306 -3.85 -6.72 2.22
CA ASN A 306 -4.63 -7.11 3.40
C ASN A 306 -4.20 -6.33 4.64
N TYR A 307 -2.89 -6.17 4.86
CA TYR A 307 -2.37 -5.37 5.97
C TYR A 307 -2.81 -3.91 5.88
N LEU A 308 -2.65 -3.27 4.72
CA LEU A 308 -3.08 -1.88 4.50
C LEU A 308 -4.59 -1.72 4.70
N LEU A 309 -5.40 -2.71 4.29
CA LEU A 309 -6.83 -2.73 4.53
C LEU A 309 -7.15 -2.82 6.03
N LEU A 310 -6.52 -3.74 6.75
CA LEU A 310 -6.71 -3.91 8.19
C LEU A 310 -6.28 -2.66 8.97
N ASP A 311 -5.15 -2.05 8.61
CA ASP A 311 -4.69 -0.81 9.22
C ASP A 311 -5.67 0.34 8.98
N ARG A 312 -6.18 0.48 7.74
CA ARG A 312 -7.21 1.47 7.42
C ARG A 312 -8.51 1.22 8.18
N LEU A 313 -8.96 -0.03 8.29
CA LEU A 313 -10.13 -0.38 9.08
C LEU A 313 -9.93 -0.06 10.56
N LYS A 314 -8.74 -0.31 11.10
CA LYS A 314 -8.37 0.05 12.47
C LYS A 314 -8.44 1.57 12.66
N ILE A 315 -7.81 2.35 11.78
CA ILE A 315 -7.89 3.82 11.80
C ILE A 315 -9.34 4.30 11.79
N LEU A 316 -10.17 3.82 10.86
CA LEU A 316 -11.58 4.21 10.75
C LEU A 316 -12.42 3.79 11.96
N SER A 317 -12.09 2.65 12.57
CA SER A 317 -12.74 2.15 13.78
C SER A 317 -12.30 2.89 15.03
N SER A 318 -11.10 3.49 15.02
CA SER A 318 -10.43 3.96 16.24
C SER A 318 -10.25 5.47 16.34
N ILE A 319 -10.25 6.19 15.22
CA ILE A 319 -9.96 7.62 15.14
C ILE A 319 -11.21 8.41 14.72
N ASP A 320 -11.42 9.58 15.31
CA ASP A 320 -12.38 10.57 14.83
C ASP A 320 -11.78 11.34 13.64
N MET A 321 -12.29 11.10 12.44
CA MET A 321 -11.69 11.63 11.20
C MET A 321 -11.65 13.16 11.11
N LEU A 322 -12.51 13.86 11.85
CA LEU A 322 -12.53 15.33 11.84
C LEU A 322 -11.40 15.92 12.68
N THR A 323 -11.19 15.38 13.88
CA THR A 323 -10.30 15.94 14.91
C THR A 323 -8.96 15.22 15.01
N GLY A 324 -8.86 14.02 14.44
CA GLY A 324 -7.69 13.14 14.43
C GLY A 324 -7.43 12.39 15.74
N VAL A 325 -8.15 12.72 16.83
CA VAL A 325 -8.02 12.04 18.14
C VAL A 325 -8.74 10.70 18.14
N LEU A 326 -8.54 9.89 19.18
CA LEU A 326 -9.26 8.62 19.30
C LEU A 326 -10.77 8.87 19.42
N ASN A 327 -11.58 7.95 18.95
CA ASN A 327 -13.03 8.09 19.00
C ASN A 327 -13.62 7.43 20.26
N ARG A 328 -14.94 7.55 20.42
CA ARG A 328 -15.68 6.95 21.53
C ARG A 328 -15.53 5.43 21.62
N ASN A 329 -15.35 4.73 20.50
CA ASN A 329 -15.18 3.28 20.51
C ASN A 329 -13.87 2.88 21.20
N GLU A 330 -12.77 3.56 20.88
CA GLU A 330 -11.49 3.33 21.57
C GLU A 330 -11.51 3.73 23.04
N MET A 331 -12.24 4.79 23.38
CA MET A 331 -12.46 5.15 24.78
C MET A 331 -13.08 3.97 25.55
N ASN A 332 -14.13 3.35 24.99
CA ASN A 332 -14.79 2.20 25.62
C ASN A 332 -13.84 0.99 25.73
N ASN A 333 -13.08 0.69 24.66
CA ASN A 333 -12.08 -0.38 24.65
C ASN A 333 -11.02 -0.18 25.75
N LEU A 334 -10.50 1.04 25.88
CA LEU A 334 -9.54 1.39 26.93
C LEU A 334 -10.17 1.20 28.32
N VAL A 335 -11.36 1.74 28.55
CA VAL A 335 -12.09 1.62 29.82
C VAL A 335 -12.28 0.16 30.22
N ASP A 336 -12.72 -0.70 29.30
CA ASP A 336 -12.91 -2.12 29.58
C ASP A 336 -11.57 -2.84 29.84
N SER A 337 -10.49 -2.47 29.14
CA SER A 337 -9.15 -3.01 29.39
C SER A 337 -8.60 -2.64 30.78
N LEU A 338 -8.89 -1.42 31.26
CA LEU A 338 -8.50 -0.94 32.59
C LEU A 338 -9.34 -1.62 33.67
N CYS A 339 -10.68 -1.71 33.48
CA CYS A 339 -11.58 -2.40 34.41
C CYS A 339 -11.23 -3.89 34.61
N THR A 340 -10.91 -4.59 33.51
CA THR A 340 -10.48 -5.99 33.56
C THR A 340 -9.06 -6.16 34.11
N GLY A 341 -8.29 -5.07 34.19
CA GLY A 341 -6.89 -5.08 34.62
C GLY A 341 -5.94 -5.70 33.59
N LYS A 342 -6.35 -5.76 32.31
CA LYS A 342 -5.48 -6.13 31.19
C LYS A 342 -4.43 -5.05 30.92
N ARG A 343 -4.76 -3.77 31.15
CA ARG A 343 -3.85 -2.61 31.05
C ARG A 343 -3.70 -1.91 32.40
N ALA A 344 -2.53 -1.31 32.64
CA ALA A 344 -2.22 -0.46 33.81
C ALA A 344 -2.59 -1.06 35.18
N LYS A 345 -2.43 -2.38 35.34
CA LYS A 345 -2.76 -3.08 36.58
C LYS A 345 -1.94 -2.54 37.76
N GLY A 346 -2.65 -2.11 38.81
CA GLY A 346 -2.03 -1.57 40.02
C GLY A 346 -1.55 -0.12 39.92
N LYS A 347 -1.76 0.54 38.78
CA LYS A 347 -1.47 1.96 38.58
C LYS A 347 -2.70 2.82 38.86
N SER A 348 -2.51 4.12 39.10
CA SER A 348 -3.61 5.09 39.17
C SER A 348 -4.18 5.40 37.78
N VAL A 349 -5.38 5.99 37.74
CA VAL A 349 -5.98 6.54 36.53
C VAL A 349 -6.60 7.90 36.82
N GLY A 350 -6.25 8.87 36.00
CA GLY A 350 -6.85 10.19 35.94
C GLY A 350 -7.78 10.30 34.74
N VAL A 351 -8.92 10.96 34.94
CA VAL A 351 -9.89 11.23 33.88
C VAL A 351 -10.25 12.70 33.90
N ALA A 352 -10.29 13.34 32.74
CA ALA A 352 -10.85 14.67 32.56
C ALA A 352 -11.89 14.65 31.43
N PHE A 353 -13.01 15.34 31.61
CA PHE A 353 -13.95 15.68 30.55
C PHE A 353 -13.77 17.14 30.20
N ALA A 354 -13.69 17.44 28.90
CA ALA A 354 -13.57 18.76 28.34
C ALA A 354 -14.67 18.96 27.29
N ASP A 355 -15.60 19.85 27.56
CA ASP A 355 -16.71 20.19 26.68
C ASP A 355 -16.45 21.54 26.01
N LEU A 356 -16.46 21.55 24.66
CA LEU A 356 -16.17 22.74 23.88
C LEU A 356 -17.34 23.73 23.91
N ASN A 357 -17.13 24.86 24.56
CA ASN A 357 -18.13 25.91 24.67
C ASN A 357 -18.38 26.61 23.33
N GLY A 358 -19.64 26.90 23.02
CA GLY A 358 -20.02 27.80 21.93
C GLY A 358 -20.02 27.20 20.51
N LEU A 359 -19.78 25.89 20.36
CA LEU A 359 -19.76 25.23 19.05
C LEU A 359 -21.06 25.46 18.26
N LYS A 360 -22.23 25.34 18.91
CA LYS A 360 -23.52 25.57 18.25
C LYS A 360 -23.66 27.00 17.72
N THR A 361 -23.24 28.00 18.50
CA THR A 361 -23.29 29.40 18.07
C THR A 361 -22.44 29.63 16.83
N VAL A 362 -21.22 29.09 16.79
CA VAL A 362 -20.35 29.18 15.62
C VAL A 362 -20.97 28.47 14.41
N ASN A 363 -21.57 27.29 14.60
CA ASN A 363 -22.28 26.60 13.53
C ASN A 363 -23.46 27.41 12.98
N ASP A 364 -24.25 28.05 13.87
CA ASP A 364 -25.45 28.79 13.50
C ASP A 364 -25.11 30.14 12.83
N GLU A 365 -24.03 30.81 13.25
CA GLU A 365 -23.63 32.14 12.78
C GLU A 365 -22.64 32.12 11.60
N GLU A 366 -21.72 31.15 11.59
CA GLU A 366 -20.59 31.08 10.65
C GLU A 366 -20.63 29.82 9.77
N GLY A 367 -21.56 28.90 10.02
CA GLY A 367 -21.75 27.67 9.26
C GLY A 367 -20.92 26.48 9.78
N HIS A 368 -21.25 25.29 9.28
CA HIS A 368 -20.66 24.03 9.75
C HIS A 368 -19.16 23.91 9.49
N GLU A 369 -18.63 24.48 8.39
CA GLU A 369 -17.19 24.48 8.13
C GLU A 369 -16.39 25.24 9.21
N ALA A 370 -16.97 26.33 9.75
CA ALA A 370 -16.37 27.08 10.84
C ALA A 370 -16.40 26.31 12.17
N GLY A 371 -17.48 25.57 12.44
CA GLY A 371 -17.56 24.67 13.59
C GLY A 371 -16.58 23.50 13.49
N ASP A 372 -16.41 22.92 12.30
CA ASP A 372 -15.42 21.88 12.03
C ASP A 372 -13.99 22.40 12.26
N ALA A 373 -13.70 23.64 11.83
CA ALA A 373 -12.43 24.30 12.12
C ALA A 373 -12.24 24.58 13.62
N LEU A 374 -13.30 24.92 14.35
CA LEU A 374 -13.25 25.08 15.80
C LEU A 374 -12.94 23.76 16.51
N LEU A 375 -13.55 22.66 16.10
CA LEU A 375 -13.29 21.31 16.64
C LEU A 375 -11.83 20.87 16.40
N LYS A 376 -11.27 21.17 15.23
CA LYS A 376 -9.85 20.91 14.92
C LYS A 376 -8.91 21.74 15.80
N ARG A 377 -9.23 23.01 16.06
CA ARG A 377 -8.44 23.85 16.98
C ARG A 377 -8.55 23.36 18.42
N ALA A 378 -9.74 22.94 18.85
CA ALA A 378 -9.96 22.33 20.15
C ALA A 378 -9.11 21.06 20.33
N SER A 379 -9.07 20.17 19.33
CA SER A 379 -8.22 18.98 19.40
C SER A 379 -6.72 19.31 19.38
N ALA A 380 -6.29 20.32 18.63
CA ALA A 380 -4.92 20.82 18.66
C ALA A 380 -4.51 21.37 20.04
N ALA A 381 -5.40 22.12 20.70
CA ALA A 381 -5.18 22.61 22.06
C ALA A 381 -5.01 21.47 23.06
N LEU A 382 -5.84 20.42 22.97
CA LEU A 382 -5.72 19.22 23.81
C LEU A 382 -4.37 18.51 23.60
N ARG A 383 -3.95 18.31 22.34
CA ARG A 383 -2.66 17.69 21.99
C ARG A 383 -1.43 18.47 22.42
N SER A 384 -1.57 19.78 22.65
CA SER A 384 -0.46 20.59 23.19
C SER A 384 -0.10 20.22 24.63
N VAL A 385 -0.97 19.49 25.35
CA VAL A 385 -0.81 19.15 26.77
C VAL A 385 -0.84 17.64 27.05
N PHE A 386 -1.68 16.90 26.31
CA PHE A 386 -1.91 15.46 26.51
C PHE A 386 -1.36 14.63 25.36
N GLY A 387 -1.05 13.36 25.63
CA GLY A 387 -0.64 12.41 24.62
C GLY A 387 -1.77 12.07 23.65
N ASP A 388 -1.44 11.77 22.39
CA ASP A 388 -2.42 11.43 21.36
C ASP A 388 -3.28 10.21 21.71
N ASP A 389 -2.71 9.25 22.46
CA ASP A 389 -3.40 8.04 22.93
C ASP A 389 -4.20 8.26 24.24
N GLU A 390 -4.18 9.47 24.79
CA GLU A 390 -4.91 9.87 25.99
C GLU A 390 -6.21 10.60 25.68
N ILE A 391 -6.37 11.14 24.46
CA ILE A 391 -7.48 12.04 24.08
C ILE A 391 -8.51 11.30 23.23
N PHE A 392 -9.78 11.41 23.62
CA PHE A 392 -10.91 10.78 22.97
C PHE A 392 -12.01 11.79 22.67
N ARG A 393 -12.59 11.78 21.48
CA ARG A 393 -13.84 12.50 21.20
C ARG A 393 -15.03 11.60 21.55
N ALA A 394 -15.71 11.91 22.64
CA ALA A 394 -16.80 11.10 23.21
C ALA A 394 -18.19 11.47 22.64
N GLY A 395 -18.35 12.72 22.19
CA GLY A 395 -19.59 13.29 21.66
C GLY A 395 -19.34 14.32 20.54
N GLY A 396 -20.32 15.19 20.30
CA GLY A 396 -20.22 16.23 19.27
C GLY A 396 -19.14 17.26 19.60
N ASP A 397 -19.25 17.87 20.77
CA ASP A 397 -18.38 18.89 21.36
C ASP A 397 -17.61 18.37 22.59
N GLU A 398 -17.83 17.11 22.97
CA GLU A 398 -17.27 16.51 24.19
C GLU A 398 -16.01 15.69 23.92
N PHE A 399 -14.94 16.02 24.66
CA PHE A 399 -13.69 15.26 24.71
C PHE A 399 -13.50 14.63 26.09
N SER A 400 -13.06 13.38 26.12
CA SER A 400 -12.60 12.66 27.31
C SER A 400 -11.09 12.49 27.24
N ILE A 401 -10.41 12.67 28.35
CA ILE A 401 -8.98 12.45 28.50
C ILE A 401 -8.77 11.40 29.58
N ILE A 402 -8.02 10.33 29.28
CA ILE A 402 -7.74 9.25 30.22
C ILE A 402 -6.22 9.07 30.32
N VAL A 403 -5.67 9.40 31.49
CA VAL A 403 -4.23 9.34 31.78
C VAL A 403 -3.99 8.24 32.81
N THR A 404 -3.12 7.27 32.51
CA THR A 404 -2.72 6.24 33.49
C THR A 404 -1.45 6.65 34.22
N ASP A 405 -1.27 6.18 35.45
CA ASP A 405 -0.06 6.44 36.24
C ASP A 405 0.15 7.93 36.56
N THR A 406 -0.92 8.61 36.93
CA THR A 406 -0.90 10.04 37.27
C THR A 406 -1.47 10.31 38.67
N THR A 407 -1.01 11.38 39.27
CA THR A 407 -1.53 11.95 40.52
C THR A 407 -2.56 13.03 40.25
N GLU A 408 -3.33 13.40 41.28
CA GLU A 408 -4.31 14.49 41.20
C GLU A 408 -3.64 15.85 40.91
N GLU A 409 -2.48 16.10 41.51
CA GLU A 409 -1.70 17.33 41.32
C GLU A 409 -1.18 17.45 39.87
N GLU A 410 -0.68 16.36 39.29
CA GLU A 410 -0.20 16.34 37.91
C GLU A 410 -1.34 16.58 36.90
N LEU A 411 -2.48 15.90 37.09
CA LEU A 411 -3.62 16.08 36.21
C LEU A 411 -4.20 17.49 36.35
N ALA A 412 -4.31 18.02 37.57
CA ALA A 412 -4.74 19.40 37.80
C ALA A 412 -3.83 20.40 37.09
N LYS A 413 -2.50 20.22 37.17
CA LYS A 413 -1.54 21.07 36.48
C LYS A 413 -1.70 21.01 34.96
N LYS A 414 -1.92 19.82 34.38
CA LYS A 414 -2.21 19.68 32.95
C LYS A 414 -3.52 20.38 32.57
N VAL A 415 -4.58 20.25 33.38
CA VAL A 415 -5.86 20.94 33.12
C VAL A 415 -5.70 22.46 33.13
N GLU A 416 -4.97 23.02 34.10
CA GLU A 416 -4.69 24.46 34.13
C GLU A 416 -3.85 24.91 32.93
N GLN A 417 -2.84 24.11 32.55
CA GLN A 417 -2.06 24.38 31.33
C GLN A 417 -2.94 24.39 30.08
N LEU A 418 -3.90 23.46 29.96
CA LEU A 418 -4.84 23.42 28.86
C LEU A 418 -5.73 24.68 28.83
N ARG A 419 -6.21 25.14 29.99
CA ARG A 419 -6.99 26.38 30.08
C ARG A 419 -6.18 27.59 29.57
N GLU A 420 -4.91 27.70 29.95
CA GLU A 420 -4.03 28.77 29.47
C GLU A 420 -3.75 28.64 27.96
N ASN A 421 -3.31 27.47 27.49
CA ASN A 421 -3.01 27.23 26.08
C ASN A 421 -4.23 27.46 25.19
N SER A 422 -5.43 27.10 25.66
CA SER A 422 -6.67 27.28 24.87
C SER A 422 -6.93 28.74 24.48
N LYS A 423 -6.43 29.71 25.25
CA LYS A 423 -6.55 31.15 24.94
C LYS A 423 -5.77 31.56 23.69
N GLU A 424 -4.73 30.81 23.32
CA GLU A 424 -3.95 31.03 22.10
C GLU A 424 -4.69 30.55 20.84
N TYR A 425 -5.71 29.71 21.01
CA TYR A 425 -6.54 29.20 19.92
C TYR A 425 -7.84 30.01 19.82
N ASP A 426 -8.03 30.70 18.70
CA ASP A 426 -9.19 31.56 18.50
C ASP A 426 -10.53 30.82 18.74
N LYS A 427 -11.39 31.43 19.55
CA LYS A 427 -12.71 30.95 19.99
C LYS A 427 -12.72 29.61 20.74
N VAL A 428 -11.58 29.02 21.10
CA VAL A 428 -11.55 27.77 21.88
C VAL A 428 -11.73 28.09 23.37
N SER A 429 -12.69 27.43 23.99
CA SER A 429 -12.92 27.48 25.43
C SER A 429 -13.55 26.18 25.87
N PHE A 430 -13.04 25.60 26.96
CA PHE A 430 -13.56 24.35 27.50
C PHE A 430 -14.20 24.56 28.87
N ALA A 431 -15.31 23.87 29.12
CA ALA A 431 -15.71 23.49 30.47
C ALA A 431 -15.01 22.17 30.82
N ILE A 432 -14.26 22.15 31.92
CA ILE A 432 -13.39 21.01 32.27
C ILE A 432 -13.66 20.54 33.69
N GLY A 433 -13.90 19.24 33.84
CA GLY A 433 -13.93 18.55 35.13
C GLY A 433 -13.03 17.34 35.12
N PHE A 434 -12.33 17.08 36.22
CA PHE A 434 -11.41 15.94 36.32
C PHE A 434 -11.54 15.21 37.66
N SER A 435 -11.02 13.98 37.70
CA SER A 435 -10.94 13.13 38.88
C SER A 435 -9.82 12.10 38.72
N VAL A 436 -9.19 11.71 39.82
CA VAL A 436 -8.18 10.64 39.87
C VAL A 436 -8.64 9.52 40.81
N GLU A 437 -8.37 8.28 40.41
CA GLU A 437 -8.54 7.09 41.25
C GLU A 437 -7.20 6.36 41.38
N ALA A 438 -6.87 5.91 42.59
CA ALA A 438 -5.60 5.24 42.89
C ALA A 438 -5.44 3.89 42.19
N ASN A 439 -6.53 3.31 41.66
CA ASN A 439 -6.51 2.05 40.94
C ASN A 439 -7.26 2.18 39.61
N ALA A 440 -6.57 1.90 38.51
CA ALA A 440 -7.09 1.97 37.16
C ALA A 440 -8.37 1.16 36.93
N LYS A 441 -8.60 0.09 37.70
CA LYS A 441 -9.85 -0.68 37.64
C LYS A 441 -11.09 0.13 37.96
N ASN A 442 -10.93 1.20 38.74
CA ASN A 442 -11.99 2.11 39.14
C ASN A 442 -12.22 3.25 38.13
N VAL A 443 -11.69 3.16 36.91
CA VAL A 443 -11.83 4.20 35.87
C VAL A 443 -13.29 4.65 35.65
N ARG A 444 -14.28 3.75 35.75
CA ARG A 444 -15.71 4.10 35.63
C ARG A 444 -16.19 5.06 36.74
N LYS A 445 -15.60 4.97 37.93
CA LYS A 445 -15.86 5.90 39.04
C LYS A 445 -15.20 7.26 38.77
N ALA A 446 -13.96 7.27 38.27
CA ALA A 446 -13.27 8.49 37.86
C ALA A 446 -14.03 9.22 36.74
N LEU A 447 -14.48 8.50 35.70
CA LEU A 447 -15.32 9.03 34.62
C LEU A 447 -16.56 9.73 35.17
N ARG A 448 -17.34 9.06 36.01
CA ARG A 448 -18.56 9.65 36.58
C ARG A 448 -18.27 10.93 37.37
N LYS A 449 -17.22 10.94 38.20
CA LYS A 449 -16.88 12.10 39.03
C LYS A 449 -16.33 13.27 38.18
N ALA A 450 -15.55 12.96 37.15
CA ALA A 450 -15.06 13.97 36.20
C ALA A 450 -16.21 14.62 35.41
N ASP A 451 -17.20 13.84 34.98
CA ASP A 451 -18.40 14.34 34.29
C ASP A 451 -19.24 15.24 35.20
N GLU A 452 -19.51 14.81 36.44
CA GLU A 452 -20.21 15.61 37.45
C GLU A 452 -19.49 16.96 37.69
N ASN A 453 -18.16 16.94 37.79
CA ASN A 453 -17.34 18.16 37.95
C ASN A 453 -17.35 19.06 36.71
N MET A 454 -17.40 18.48 35.51
CA MET A 454 -17.41 19.22 34.24
C MET A 454 -18.76 19.94 34.06
N TYR A 455 -19.87 19.28 34.40
CA TYR A 455 -21.19 19.90 34.37
C TYR A 455 -21.28 21.11 35.30
N GLU A 456 -20.66 21.06 36.48
CA GLU A 456 -20.58 22.19 37.40
C GLU A 456 -19.78 23.35 36.79
N ASP A 457 -18.62 23.08 36.20
CA ASP A 457 -17.79 24.08 35.51
C ASP A 457 -18.53 24.72 34.32
N LYS A 458 -19.25 23.91 33.54
CA LYS A 458 -20.08 24.37 32.42
C LYS A 458 -21.20 25.30 32.91
N ARG A 459 -21.83 24.98 34.04
CA ARG A 459 -22.86 25.84 34.63
C ARG A 459 -22.29 27.21 35.02
N ILE A 460 -21.14 27.23 35.70
CA ILE A 460 -20.43 28.47 36.10
C ILE A 460 -20.05 29.31 34.87
N PHE A 461 -19.60 28.67 33.78
CA PHE A 461 -19.25 29.37 32.54
C PHE A 461 -20.44 30.13 31.95
N TYR A 462 -21.61 29.48 31.84
CA TYR A 462 -22.82 30.08 31.28
C TYR A 462 -23.49 31.09 32.21
N GLU A 463 -23.37 30.95 33.53
CA GLU A 463 -23.78 31.98 34.50
C GLU A 463 -23.01 33.28 34.28
N ASN A 464 -21.71 33.19 33.94
CA ASN A 464 -20.85 34.35 33.68
C ASN A 464 -20.95 34.91 32.26
N HIS A 465 -21.54 34.18 31.31
CA HIS A 465 -21.70 34.57 29.89
C HIS A 465 -23.14 34.39 29.39
N PRO A 466 -24.11 35.15 29.94
CA PRO A 466 -25.54 34.98 29.64
C PRO A 466 -25.89 35.28 28.17
N ASP A 467 -25.09 36.07 27.47
CA ASP A 467 -25.18 36.35 26.03
C ASP A 467 -24.96 35.10 25.17
N LYS A 468 -24.25 34.09 25.69
CA LYS A 468 -24.01 32.79 25.05
C LYS A 468 -25.02 31.72 25.46
N VAL A 469 -25.98 32.05 26.35
CA VAL A 469 -27.05 31.15 26.79
C VAL A 469 -28.19 31.14 25.78
N ARG A 470 -28.36 29.98 25.12
CA ARG A 470 -29.50 29.55 24.28
C ARG A 470 -30.61 30.58 24.00
N ARG A 471 -30.68 31.07 22.76
CA ARG A 471 -31.96 31.32 22.07
C ARG A 471 -32.36 30.07 21.29
N THR A 472 -33.04 29.10 21.93
CA THR A 472 -34.07 28.24 21.29
C THR A 472 -34.76 27.38 22.35
N THR A 473 -36.09 27.57 22.39
CA THR A 473 -37.19 26.64 22.72
C THR A 473 -37.48 26.22 24.18
N ASN A 474 -38.64 26.70 24.62
CA ASN A 474 -39.56 26.29 25.70
C ASN A 474 -39.05 26.15 27.15
N LYS A 475 -39.67 26.96 28.01
CA LYS A 475 -39.55 26.99 29.47
C LYS A 475 -39.93 25.68 30.19
N ASP A 476 -40.40 24.66 29.48
CA ASP A 476 -40.94 23.44 30.09
C ASP A 476 -39.91 22.30 30.25
N ASP A 477 -38.79 22.30 29.51
CA ASP A 477 -37.75 21.26 29.65
C ASP A 477 -36.81 21.48 30.85
N PHE A 478 -36.73 22.71 31.36
CA PHE A 478 -35.91 23.03 32.54
C PHE A 478 -36.53 22.48 33.85
N ALA A 479 -37.84 22.26 33.88
CA ALA A 479 -38.54 21.70 35.04
C ALA A 479 -38.45 20.16 35.11
N PHE A 480 -38.29 19.48 33.96
CA PHE A 480 -38.39 18.02 33.91
C PHE A 480 -37.11 17.30 34.40
N GLN A 481 -35.94 17.93 34.33
CA GLN A 481 -34.69 17.33 34.83
C GLN A 481 -34.46 17.53 36.33
N VAL A 482 -35.13 18.51 36.96
CA VAL A 482 -34.98 18.79 38.41
C VAL A 482 -35.97 17.99 39.25
N GLU A 483 -37.19 17.72 38.76
CA GLU A 483 -38.21 16.98 39.53
C GLU A 483 -38.14 15.44 39.40
N GLY A 484 -37.41 14.91 38.41
CA GLY A 484 -37.36 13.46 38.12
C GLY A 484 -36.57 12.57 39.10
N LYS A 485 -35.82 13.13 40.07
CA LYS A 485 -35.02 12.35 41.03
C LYS A 485 -35.59 12.29 42.45
N GLY A 486 -36.79 12.81 42.67
CA GLY A 486 -37.35 13.00 44.01
C GLY A 486 -38.76 12.46 44.24
N LYS A 487 -39.09 11.21 43.84
CA LYS A 487 -40.20 10.40 44.42
C LYS A 487 -40.42 9.07 43.67
N LYS A 488 -39.82 7.99 44.16
CA LYS A 488 -40.38 6.61 44.24
C LYS A 488 -39.56 5.93 45.35
N GLY A 489 -40.03 5.74 46.58
CA GLY A 489 -41.32 5.20 46.99
C GLY A 489 -41.03 3.87 47.70
N LYS A 490 -40.70 3.94 49.00
CA LYS A 490 -40.70 2.81 49.94
C LYS A 490 -42.15 2.34 50.16
N LYS A 491 -42.33 1.02 50.36
CA LYS A 491 -43.49 0.29 50.94
C LYS A 491 -44.68 0.07 49.99
N THR A 492 -45.40 -1.07 49.94
CA THR A 492 -45.51 -2.28 50.80
C THR A 492 -46.36 -3.34 50.07
N ASP A 493 -46.10 -4.61 50.38
CA ASP A 493 -47.00 -5.76 50.58
C ASP A 493 -48.28 -5.92 49.72
N ALA A 494 -48.29 -6.98 48.90
CA ALA A 494 -49.31 -8.05 48.88
C ALA A 494 -48.76 -9.26 48.09
#